data_AF-A0A921QVZ3-F1
#
_entry.id   AF-A0A921QVZ3-F1
#
_cell.length_a   1.000
_cell.length_b   1.000
_cell.length_c   1.000
_cell.angle_alpha   90.00
_cell.angle_beta   90.00
_cell.angle_gamma   90.00
#
_symmetry.space_group_name_H-M   'P 1'
#
loop_
_entity.id
_entity.type
_entity.pdbx_description
1 polymer ?
#
loop_
_entity_poly.entity_id
_entity_poly.type
_entity_poly.pdbx_seq_one_letter_code
_entity_poly.pdbx_strand_id
1 'polypeptide(L)'
;MHQMKVEESKKYQELRNAEEEALALVEMEKAKCRAALEAAEAAQKIAELEAQKRLIAEWKTKREAEDRKKATDALNKNDIRYRRYSIDDIEAATHKFDKALKIGEGGYGPVYKAVLDHTNVAIKILRPDASQGRKQFQQEVNLIQQSQIVLALKFMKL
;
A
#
# COMPACT_ATOMS: atom_id res chain seq x y z
N MET A 1 -9.38 -96.07 -4.78
CA MET A 1 -8.12 -95.29 -4.79
C MET A 1 -8.16 -94.04 -5.69
N HIS A 2 -8.86 -94.07 -6.84
CA HIS A 2 -8.88 -92.96 -7.81
C HIS A 2 -9.74 -91.75 -7.38
N GLN A 3 -10.92 -91.98 -6.79
CA GLN A 3 -11.82 -90.91 -6.32
C GLN A 3 -11.21 -90.07 -5.19
N MET A 4 -10.51 -90.72 -4.25
CA MET A 4 -9.83 -90.06 -3.14
C MET A 4 -8.79 -89.02 -3.61
N LYS A 5 -8.04 -89.32 -4.68
CA LYS A 5 -7.04 -88.40 -5.25
C LYS A 5 -7.67 -87.18 -5.91
N VAL A 6 -8.88 -87.32 -6.49
CA VAL A 6 -9.59 -86.22 -7.15
C VAL A 6 -10.17 -85.25 -6.12
N GLU A 7 -10.73 -85.76 -5.03
CA GLU A 7 -11.23 -84.91 -3.92
C GLU A 7 -10.10 -84.18 -3.20
N GLU A 8 -8.97 -84.85 -2.98
CA GLU A 8 -7.79 -84.25 -2.36
C GLU A 8 -7.21 -83.12 -3.22
N SER A 9 -7.13 -83.32 -4.54
CA SER A 9 -6.72 -82.28 -5.48
C SER A 9 -7.69 -81.09 -5.54
N LYS A 10 -9.01 -81.33 -5.45
CA LYS A 10 -10.01 -80.26 -5.41
C LYS A 10 -9.90 -79.41 -4.14
N LYS A 11 -9.79 -80.05 -2.98
CA LYS A 11 -9.58 -79.35 -1.71
C LYS A 11 -8.31 -78.51 -1.72
N TYR A 12 -7.23 -79.03 -2.29
CA TYR A 12 -5.98 -78.29 -2.44
C TYR A 12 -6.15 -77.05 -3.34
N GLN A 13 -6.87 -77.20 -4.45
CA GLN A 13 -7.16 -76.08 -5.35
C GLN A 13 -8.02 -74.99 -4.69
N GLU A 14 -9.05 -75.40 -3.94
CA GLU A 14 -9.92 -74.49 -3.19
C GLU A 14 -9.15 -73.74 -2.10
N LEU A 15 -8.28 -74.43 -1.36
CA LEU A 15 -7.43 -73.80 -0.35
C LEU A 15 -6.48 -72.77 -0.96
N ARG A 16 -5.87 -73.09 -2.11
CA ARG A 16 -4.99 -72.18 -2.84
C ARG A 16 -5.74 -70.95 -3.36
N ASN A 17 -6.95 -71.14 -3.90
CA ASN A 17 -7.76 -70.02 -4.38
C ASN A 17 -8.19 -69.10 -3.21
N ALA A 18 -8.60 -69.68 -2.09
CA ALA A 18 -8.96 -68.90 -0.89
C ALA A 18 -7.76 -68.12 -0.32
N GLU A 19 -6.56 -68.70 -0.37
CA GLU A 19 -5.31 -68.02 0.00
C GLU A 19 -5.01 -66.83 -0.92
N GLU A 20 -5.13 -67.00 -2.24
CA GLU A 20 -4.96 -65.92 -3.22
C GLU A 20 -5.99 -64.80 -3.04
N GLU A 21 -7.25 -65.12 -2.76
CA GLU A 21 -8.31 -64.13 -2.49
C GLU A 21 -8.06 -63.34 -1.20
N ALA A 22 -7.64 -64.01 -0.13
CA ALA A 22 -7.29 -63.36 1.13
C ALA A 22 -6.11 -62.41 0.96
N LEU A 23 -5.08 -62.82 0.20
CA LEU A 23 -3.92 -61.98 -0.10
C LEU A 23 -4.31 -60.74 -0.91
N ALA A 24 -5.21 -60.89 -1.89
CA ALA A 24 -5.70 -59.78 -2.70
C ALA A 24 -6.49 -58.76 -1.87
N LEU A 25 -7.30 -59.21 -0.91
CA LEU A 25 -8.02 -58.31 0.01
C LEU A 25 -7.05 -57.52 0.90
N VAL A 26 -6.01 -58.16 1.44
CA VAL A 26 -4.98 -57.49 2.24
C VAL A 26 -4.24 -56.44 1.42
N GLU A 27 -3.81 -56.78 0.20
CA GLU A 27 -3.12 -55.84 -0.67
C GLU A 27 -4.02 -54.68 -1.11
N MET A 28 -5.29 -54.94 -1.42
CA MET A 28 -6.26 -53.88 -1.72
C MET A 28 -6.46 -52.94 -0.54
N GLU A 29 -6.60 -53.49 0.68
CA GLU A 29 -6.80 -52.67 1.87
C GLU A 29 -5.55 -51.86 2.23
N LYS A 30 -4.37 -52.44 2.03
CA LYS A 30 -3.08 -51.76 2.17
C LYS A 30 -2.93 -50.61 1.16
N ALA A 31 -3.38 -50.81 -0.08
CA ALA A 31 -3.39 -49.78 -1.11
C ALA A 31 -4.33 -48.62 -0.75
N LYS A 32 -5.53 -48.91 -0.25
CA LYS A 32 -6.47 -47.88 0.24
C LYS A 32 -5.88 -47.05 1.39
N CYS A 33 -5.29 -47.72 2.38
CA CYS A 33 -4.63 -47.03 3.48
C CYS A 33 -3.49 -46.13 3.01
N ARG A 34 -2.66 -46.61 2.08
CA ARG A 34 -1.55 -45.82 1.53
C ARG A 34 -2.05 -44.58 0.79
N ALA A 35 -3.07 -44.73 -0.07
CA ALA A 35 -3.67 -43.61 -0.79
C ALA A 35 -4.28 -42.56 0.17
N ALA A 36 -4.95 -43.02 1.24
CA ALA A 36 -5.49 -42.12 2.25
C ALA A 36 -4.39 -41.34 2.99
N LEU A 37 -3.26 -41.98 3.28
CA LEU A 37 -2.12 -41.35 3.96
C LEU A 37 -1.45 -40.30 3.07
N GLU A 38 -1.21 -40.62 1.79
CA GLU A 38 -0.64 -39.68 0.82
C GLU A 38 -1.58 -38.49 0.58
N ALA A 39 -2.89 -38.72 0.51
CA ALA A 39 -3.88 -37.65 0.39
C ALA A 39 -3.90 -36.74 1.62
N ALA A 40 -3.77 -37.31 2.82
CA ALA A 40 -3.71 -36.53 4.07
C ALA A 40 -2.43 -35.69 4.14
N GLU A 41 -1.27 -36.24 3.77
CA GLU A 41 -0.01 -35.49 3.68
C GLU A 41 -0.09 -34.37 2.65
N ALA A 42 -0.64 -34.63 1.47
CA ALA A 42 -0.83 -33.60 0.44
C ALA A 42 -1.75 -32.46 0.93
N ALA A 43 -2.86 -32.81 1.60
CA ALA A 43 -3.77 -31.84 2.18
C ALA A 43 -3.10 -30.98 3.27
N GLN A 44 -2.29 -31.58 4.15
CA GLN A 44 -1.50 -30.84 5.13
C GLN A 44 -0.55 -29.83 4.46
N LYS A 45 0.16 -30.26 3.42
CA LYS A 45 1.12 -29.41 2.70
C LYS A 45 0.45 -28.23 2.02
N ILE A 46 -0.74 -28.45 1.45
CA ILE A 46 -1.55 -27.37 0.85
C ILE A 46 -1.98 -26.37 1.93
N ALA A 47 -2.52 -26.86 3.06
CA ALA A 47 -2.96 -26.00 4.16
C ALA A 47 -1.81 -25.13 4.71
N GLU A 48 -0.61 -25.68 4.81
CA GLU A 48 0.57 -24.98 5.30
C GLU A 48 1.04 -23.88 4.33
N LEU A 49 1.04 -24.15 3.02
CA LEU A 49 1.32 -23.15 1.99
C LEU A 49 0.28 -22.03 1.96
N GLU A 50 -1.00 -22.35 2.15
CA GLU A 50 -2.06 -21.34 2.27
C GLU A 50 -1.88 -20.47 3.51
N ALA A 51 -1.54 -21.06 4.66
CA ALA A 51 -1.26 -20.31 5.89
C ALA A 51 -0.08 -19.34 5.72
N GLN A 52 1.02 -19.79 5.08
CA GLN A 52 2.15 -18.91 4.77
C GLN A 52 1.76 -17.75 3.83
N LYS A 53 0.97 -18.03 2.78
CA LYS A 53 0.47 -16.98 1.87
C LYS A 53 -0.40 -15.95 2.60
N ARG A 54 -1.25 -16.39 3.54
CA ARG A 54 -2.08 -15.48 4.35
C ARG A 54 -1.22 -14.55 5.20
N LEU A 55 -0.20 -15.08 5.88
CA LEU A 55 0.74 -14.27 6.66
C LEU A 55 1.45 -13.21 5.79
N ILE A 56 1.94 -13.60 4.61
CA ILE A 56 2.59 -12.66 3.68
C ILE A 56 1.61 -11.56 3.23
N ALA A 57 0.36 -11.92 2.90
CA ALA A 57 -0.65 -10.96 2.50
C ALA A 57 -1.00 -9.98 3.63
N GLU A 58 -1.14 -10.48 4.87
CA GLU A 58 -1.36 -9.65 6.06
C GLU A 58 -0.20 -8.69 6.32
N TRP A 59 1.04 -9.16 6.19
CA TRP A 59 2.21 -8.32 6.42
C TRP A 59 2.33 -7.24 5.34
N LYS A 60 2.05 -7.59 4.09
CA LYS A 60 2.06 -6.64 2.98
C LYS A 60 0.99 -5.56 3.16
N THR A 61 -0.23 -5.95 3.50
CA THR A 61 -1.34 -5.00 3.73
C THR A 61 -1.07 -4.11 4.95
N LYS A 62 -0.55 -4.66 6.05
CA LYS A 62 -0.19 -3.89 7.24
C LYS A 62 0.91 -2.87 6.93
N ARG A 63 1.96 -3.27 6.21
CA ARG A 63 3.05 -2.38 5.80
C ARG A 63 2.55 -1.27 4.87
N GLU A 64 1.73 -1.60 3.88
CA GLU A 64 1.10 -0.60 3.00
C GLU A 64 0.22 0.38 3.78
N ALA A 65 -0.53 -0.09 4.77
CA ALA A 65 -1.34 0.76 5.62
C ALA A 65 -0.49 1.68 6.52
N GLU A 66 0.59 1.15 7.10
CA GLU A 66 1.56 1.93 7.88
C GLU A 66 2.26 2.99 7.04
N ASP A 67 2.68 2.65 5.81
CA ASP A 67 3.32 3.58 4.90
C ASP A 67 2.34 4.66 4.43
N ARG A 68 1.07 4.31 4.16
CA ARG A 68 0.00 5.28 3.88
C ARG A 68 -0.26 6.19 5.09
N LYS A 69 -0.25 5.64 6.30
CA LYS A 69 -0.39 6.42 7.54
C LYS A 69 0.78 7.39 7.70
N LYS A 70 2.02 6.94 7.52
CA LYS A 70 3.21 7.83 7.55
C LYS A 70 3.14 8.94 6.50
N ALA A 71 2.68 8.62 5.29
CA ALA A 71 2.51 9.61 4.23
C ALA A 71 1.43 10.65 4.58
N THR A 72 0.29 10.21 5.10
CA THR A 72 -0.78 11.12 5.55
C THR A 72 -0.36 11.96 6.76
N ASP A 73 0.35 11.39 7.72
CA ASP A 73 0.92 12.12 8.86
C ASP A 73 1.97 13.15 8.39
N ALA A 74 2.80 12.83 7.39
CA ALA A 74 3.74 13.77 6.80
C ALA A 74 3.03 14.93 6.07
N LEU A 75 1.94 14.66 5.36
CA LEU A 75 1.11 15.69 4.73
C LEU A 75 0.45 16.60 5.78
N ASN A 76 -0.14 16.02 6.83
CA ASN A 76 -0.76 16.78 7.93
C ASN A 76 0.27 17.65 8.69
N LYS A 77 1.48 17.13 8.94
CA LYS A 77 2.57 17.92 9.53
C LYS A 77 3.00 19.08 8.62
N ASN A 78 2.93 18.93 7.30
CA ASN A 78 3.18 20.03 6.37
C ASN A 78 2.05 21.06 6.40
N ASP A 79 0.78 20.63 6.47
CA ASP A 79 -0.37 21.54 6.55
C ASP A 79 -0.33 22.39 7.83
N ILE A 80 0.13 21.84 8.96
CA ILE A 80 0.34 22.59 10.22
C ILE A 80 1.48 23.63 10.11
N ARG A 81 2.46 23.41 9.22
CA ARG A 81 3.60 24.34 9.02
C ARG A 81 3.28 25.54 8.13
N TYR A 82 2.16 25.53 7.40
CA TYR A 82 1.76 26.62 6.52
C TYR A 82 0.35 27.10 6.85
N ARG A 83 0.23 28.35 7.33
CA ARG A 83 -1.06 29.01 7.49
C ARG A 83 -1.68 29.22 6.11
N ARG A 84 -2.88 28.68 5.89
CA ARG A 84 -3.64 28.84 4.65
C ARG A 84 -4.57 30.02 4.78
N TYR A 85 -4.53 30.93 3.82
CA TYR A 85 -5.44 32.07 3.69
C TYR A 85 -6.35 31.86 2.48
N SER A 86 -7.61 32.22 2.61
CA SER A 86 -8.55 32.22 1.49
C SER A 86 -8.25 33.39 0.54
N ILE A 87 -8.75 33.33 -0.70
CA ILE A 87 -8.63 34.47 -1.62
C ILE A 87 -9.30 35.72 -1.03
N ASP A 88 -10.42 35.55 -0.33
CA ASP A 88 -11.14 36.64 0.33
C ASP A 88 -10.28 37.33 1.40
N ASP A 89 -9.51 36.56 2.19
CA ASP A 89 -8.56 37.12 3.17
C ASP A 89 -7.47 37.95 2.49
N ILE A 90 -6.97 37.44 1.36
CA ILE A 90 -5.94 38.11 0.56
C ILE A 90 -6.49 39.40 -0.08
N GLU A 91 -7.71 39.37 -0.61
CA GLU A 91 -8.37 40.54 -1.18
C GLU A 91 -8.66 41.60 -0.12
N ALA A 92 -9.16 41.19 1.05
CA ALA A 92 -9.40 42.10 2.17
C ALA A 92 -8.09 42.75 2.62
N ALA A 93 -7.03 41.97 2.81
CA ALA A 93 -5.75 42.47 3.29
C ALA A 93 -5.00 43.36 2.28
N THR A 94 -5.31 43.22 0.98
CA THR A 94 -4.75 44.04 -0.11
C THR A 94 -5.71 45.10 -0.64
N HIS A 95 -6.86 45.31 0.02
CA HIS A 95 -7.90 46.25 -0.41
C HIS A 95 -8.29 46.04 -1.88
N LYS A 96 -8.58 44.79 -2.26
CA LYS A 96 -8.83 44.35 -3.64
C LYS A 96 -7.68 44.68 -4.59
N PHE A 97 -6.45 44.40 -4.13
CA PHE A 97 -5.21 44.65 -4.88
C PHE A 97 -5.01 46.12 -5.27
N ASP A 98 -5.25 47.02 -4.33
CA ASP A 98 -5.07 48.46 -4.51
C ASP A 98 -3.63 48.77 -4.98
N LYS A 99 -3.52 49.58 -6.04
CA LYS A 99 -2.23 50.04 -6.59
C LYS A 99 -1.39 50.78 -5.55
N ALA A 100 -2.02 51.45 -4.58
CA ALA A 100 -1.31 52.13 -3.49
C ALA A 100 -0.54 51.16 -2.59
N LEU A 101 -0.97 49.89 -2.50
CA LEU A 101 -0.33 48.85 -1.70
C LEU A 101 0.72 48.06 -2.49
N LYS A 102 0.88 48.32 -3.80
CA LYS A 102 1.87 47.66 -4.63
C LYS A 102 3.27 48.16 -4.27
N ILE A 103 4.13 47.24 -3.85
CA ILE A 103 5.51 47.52 -3.46
C ILE A 103 6.54 47.11 -4.53
N GLY A 104 6.11 46.37 -5.55
CA GLY A 104 6.97 46.01 -6.66
C GLY A 104 6.28 45.21 -7.75
N GLU A 105 6.99 44.98 -8.84
CA GLU A 105 6.60 44.06 -9.91
C GLU A 105 7.85 43.45 -10.53
N GLY A 106 7.84 42.13 -10.71
CA GLY A 106 8.91 41.42 -11.40
C GLY A 106 8.34 40.52 -12.50
N GLY A 107 9.19 39.71 -13.13
CA GLY A 107 8.80 38.81 -14.22
C GLY A 107 7.70 37.81 -13.87
N TYR A 108 7.44 37.56 -12.59
CA TYR A 108 6.41 36.64 -12.10
C TYR A 108 5.10 37.33 -11.71
N GLY A 109 5.06 38.66 -11.68
CA GLY A 109 3.88 39.46 -11.35
C GLY A 109 4.09 40.48 -10.22
N PRO A 110 3.00 41.19 -9.84
CA PRO A 110 3.04 42.26 -8.84
C PRO A 110 3.16 41.72 -7.41
N VAL A 111 3.76 42.54 -6.54
CA VAL A 111 3.90 42.30 -5.10
C VAL A 111 3.19 43.41 -4.33
N TYR A 112 2.33 43.04 -3.38
CA TYR A 112 1.54 43.94 -2.55
C TYR A 112 1.95 43.81 -1.09
N LYS A 113 1.97 44.93 -0.37
CA LYS A 113 2.05 44.96 1.08
C LYS A 113 0.65 44.71 1.67
N ALA A 114 0.57 43.88 2.70
CA ALA A 114 -0.66 43.58 3.40
C ALA A 114 -0.40 43.26 4.87
N VAL A 115 -1.48 43.16 5.66
CA VAL A 115 -1.45 42.68 7.04
C VAL A 115 -2.39 41.48 7.16
N LEU A 116 -1.85 40.32 7.53
CA LEU A 116 -2.60 39.09 7.81
C LEU A 116 -2.29 38.64 9.23
N ASP A 117 -3.30 38.32 10.04
CA ASP A 117 -3.13 37.90 11.45
C ASP A 117 -2.19 38.86 12.23
N HIS A 118 -2.40 40.17 12.10
CA HIS A 118 -1.56 41.25 12.68
C HIS A 118 -0.08 41.26 12.24
N THR A 119 0.27 40.49 11.20
CA THR A 119 1.62 40.38 10.67
C THR A 119 1.72 41.11 9.34
N ASN A 120 2.70 42.00 9.21
CA ASN A 120 3.03 42.63 7.93
C ASN A 120 3.61 41.58 6.97
N VAL A 121 3.01 41.44 5.79
CA VAL A 121 3.39 40.47 4.77
C VAL A 121 3.51 41.11 3.39
N ALA A 122 4.22 40.42 2.50
CA ALA A 122 4.25 40.71 1.08
C ALA A 122 3.54 39.59 0.31
N ILE A 123 2.54 39.96 -0.49
CA ILE A 123 1.71 39.04 -1.28
C ILE A 123 2.10 39.18 -2.74
N LYS A 124 2.62 38.12 -3.33
CA LYS A 124 3.03 38.07 -4.75
C LYS A 124 1.96 37.35 -5.56
N ILE A 125 1.41 38.02 -6.56
CA ILE A 125 0.42 37.46 -7.47
C ILE A 125 1.14 36.88 -8.68
N LEU A 126 0.89 35.61 -8.98
CA LEU A 126 1.46 34.95 -10.16
C LEU A 126 0.58 35.21 -11.39
N ARG A 127 1.21 35.57 -12.51
CA ARG A 127 0.49 35.70 -13.78
C ARG A 127 0.11 34.31 -14.35
N PRO A 128 -1.08 34.16 -14.96
CA PRO A 128 -1.56 32.85 -15.45
C PRO A 128 -0.70 32.23 -16.56
N ASP A 129 0.00 33.06 -17.33
CA ASP A 129 0.88 32.71 -18.46
C ASP A 129 2.27 32.23 -18.03
N ALA A 130 2.60 32.29 -16.74
CA ALA A 130 3.90 31.89 -16.19
C ALA A 130 4.04 30.36 -16.06
N SER A 131 3.86 29.62 -17.15
CA SER A 131 4.06 28.16 -17.20
C SER A 131 5.49 27.73 -16.81
N GLN A 132 6.51 28.52 -17.18
CA GLN A 132 7.87 28.37 -16.65
C GLN A 132 7.99 28.84 -15.19
N GLY A 133 7.29 29.90 -14.81
CA GLY A 133 7.39 30.49 -13.47
C GLY A 133 6.77 29.65 -12.35
N ARG A 134 5.79 28.78 -12.65
CA ARG A 134 5.25 27.83 -11.65
C ARG A 134 6.31 26.84 -11.14
N LYS A 135 7.21 26.35 -12.00
CA LYS A 135 8.28 25.44 -11.59
C LYS A 135 9.35 26.15 -10.76
N GLN A 136 9.72 27.37 -11.13
CA GLN A 136 10.68 28.20 -10.39
C GLN A 136 10.11 28.67 -9.04
N PHE A 137 8.84 29.07 -9.00
CA PHE A 137 8.13 29.36 -7.76
C PHE A 137 8.07 28.13 -6.84
N GLN A 138 7.76 26.95 -7.38
CA GLN A 138 7.78 25.72 -6.58
C GLN A 138 9.19 25.41 -6.05
N GLN A 139 10.24 25.69 -6.83
CA GLN A 139 11.62 25.57 -6.35
C GLN A 139 11.94 26.57 -5.23
N GLU A 140 11.55 27.84 -5.37
CA GLU A 140 11.73 28.85 -4.32
C GLU A 140 10.97 28.48 -3.04
N VAL A 141 9.71 28.04 -3.18
CA VAL A 141 8.91 27.54 -2.05
C VAL A 141 9.59 26.35 -1.40
N ASN A 142 10.08 25.38 -2.18
CA ASN A 142 10.80 24.18 -1.70
C ASN A 142 12.11 24.53 -0.97
N LEU A 143 12.86 25.53 -1.44
CA LEU A 143 14.09 25.99 -0.80
C LEU A 143 13.82 26.71 0.53
N ILE A 144 12.72 27.47 0.62
CA ILE A 144 12.30 28.15 1.86
C ILE A 144 11.81 27.13 2.92
N GLN A 145 11.40 25.90 2.54
CA GLN A 145 10.90 24.88 3.48
C GLN A 145 11.93 24.40 4.52
N GLN A 146 13.23 24.66 4.34
CA GLN A 146 14.25 24.33 5.34
C GLN A 146 14.37 25.38 6.46
N SER A 147 13.71 26.52 6.33
CA SER A 147 13.63 27.54 7.38
C SER A 147 12.17 27.68 7.80
N GLN A 148 11.86 27.28 9.04
CA GLN A 148 10.53 27.41 9.62
C GLN A 148 10.03 28.87 9.46
N ILE A 149 9.11 29.17 8.53
CA ILE A 149 8.21 30.35 8.50
C ILE A 149 7.22 30.24 7.32
N VAL A 150 5.97 30.59 7.63
CA VAL A 150 4.77 30.88 6.84
C VAL A 150 5.00 31.47 5.43
N LEU A 151 4.14 31.10 4.47
CA LEU A 151 3.99 31.72 3.14
C LEU A 151 3.63 33.22 3.24
N ALA A 152 4.65 34.02 3.49
CA ALA A 152 4.76 35.43 3.15
C ALA A 152 6.18 35.54 2.62
N LEU A 153 6.35 35.88 1.34
CA LEU A 153 7.67 36.01 0.71
C LEU A 153 8.43 37.14 1.41
N LYS A 154 9.16 36.80 2.47
CA LYS A 154 10.01 37.70 3.22
C LYS A 154 11.30 37.88 2.43
N PHE A 155 11.40 38.96 1.65
CA PHE A 155 12.70 39.51 1.29
C PHE A 155 12.71 41.04 1.40
N MET A 156 13.72 41.47 2.16
CA MET A 156 14.34 42.79 2.30
C MET A 156 13.71 43.80 3.27
N LYS A 157 14.54 44.07 4.30
CA LYS A 157 14.65 45.35 5.02
C LYS A 157 14.62 46.51 4.01
N LEU A 158 13.89 47.57 4.34
CA LEU A 158 14.25 48.92 3.90
C LEU A 158 15.59 49.30 4.52
#